data_AF-A0A924U3F4-F1
#
_entry.id   AF-A0A924U3F4-F1
#
_cell.length_a   1.000
_cell.length_b   1.000
_cell.length_c   1.000
_cell.angle_alpha   90.00
_cell.angle_beta   90.00
_cell.angle_gamma   90.00
#
_symmetry.space_group_name_H-M   'P 1'
#
loop_
_entity.id
_entity.type
_entity.pdbx_description
1 polymer ?
#
loop_
_entity_poly.entity_id
_entity_poly.type
_entity_poly.pdbx_seq_one_letter_code
_entity_poly.pdbx_strand_id
1 'polypeptide(L)'
;MPLDWSAVQAKYGAGFQVPTVAGGKFLKVARVDDEAIYIESPIWSAKLHRVNLEKGVVLIEDGTISRDPGLFVEDYMLYVANERATSVAHILRDLEFLDKTETFSIRC
;
A
#
# COMPACT_ATOMS: atom_id res chain seq x y z
N MET A 1 -3.94 -15.84 -0.58
CA MET A 1 -5.41 -15.59 -0.70
C MET A 1 -5.54 -14.08 -0.79
N PRO A 2 -6.03 -13.50 -1.90
CA PRO A 2 -5.69 -12.12 -2.22
C PRO A 2 -6.47 -11.19 -1.30
N LEU A 3 -5.77 -10.55 -0.37
CA LEU A 3 -6.22 -9.46 0.51
C LEU A 3 -7.66 -9.60 1.07
N ASP A 4 -7.81 -9.91 2.36
CA ASP A 4 -9.14 -9.91 3.01
C ASP A 4 -9.74 -8.50 3.03
N TRP A 5 -10.59 -8.20 2.04
CA TRP A 5 -11.18 -6.88 1.86
C TRP A 5 -12.11 -6.51 3.01
N SER A 6 -12.77 -7.49 3.65
CA SER A 6 -13.60 -7.23 4.82
C SER A 6 -12.75 -6.79 6.01
N ALA A 7 -11.56 -7.37 6.19
CA ALA A 7 -10.60 -6.90 7.19
C ALA A 7 -10.07 -5.49 6.88
N VAL A 8 -9.81 -5.19 5.61
CA VAL A 8 -9.38 -3.85 5.14
C VAL A 8 -10.47 -2.80 5.42
N GLN A 9 -11.72 -3.10 5.07
CA GLN A 9 -12.87 -2.24 5.34
C GLN A 9 -13.11 -2.06 6.85
N ALA A 10 -13.00 -3.13 7.64
CA ALA A 10 -13.14 -3.03 9.09
C ALA A 10 -12.05 -2.16 9.73
N LYS A 11 -10.80 -2.24 9.22
CA LYS A 11 -9.67 -1.46 9.75
C LYS A 11 -9.70 0.00 9.31
N TYR A 12 -10.04 0.28 8.06
CA TYR A 12 -9.88 1.61 7.45
C TYR A 12 -11.19 2.33 7.10
N GLY A 13 -12.33 1.65 7.16
CA GLY A 13 -13.63 2.18 6.70
C GLY A 13 -14.12 3.40 7.48
N ALA A 14 -13.73 3.55 8.75
CA ALA A 14 -14.06 4.72 9.57
C ALA A 14 -13.05 5.88 9.44
N GLY A 15 -12.07 5.75 8.53
CA GLY A 15 -10.94 6.65 8.39
C GLY A 15 -9.78 6.26 9.30
N PHE A 16 -8.57 6.19 8.73
CA PHE A 16 -7.38 5.69 9.44
C PHE A 16 -6.13 6.47 9.05
N GLN A 17 -5.17 6.57 9.97
CA GLN A 17 -3.87 7.17 9.71
C GLN A 17 -2.81 6.09 9.61
N VAL A 18 -2.37 5.82 8.38
CA VAL A 18 -1.34 4.81 8.09
C VAL A 18 0.04 5.46 8.28
N PRO A 19 0.92 4.90 9.12
CA PRO A 19 2.27 5.41 9.27
C PRO A 19 3.06 5.20 7.97
N THR A 20 3.73 6.25 7.49
CA THR A 20 4.52 6.16 6.26
C THR A 20 5.85 5.44 6.51
N VAL A 21 6.37 4.77 5.48
CA VAL A 21 7.63 4.00 5.53
C VAL A 21 8.82 4.84 6.00
N ALA A 22 8.91 6.11 5.60
CA ALA A 22 10.02 7.02 5.93
C ALA A 22 9.99 7.57 7.38
N GLY A 23 8.98 7.22 8.19
CA GLY A 23 8.79 7.74 9.54
C GLY A 23 8.37 9.23 9.58
N GLY A 24 7.63 9.62 10.63
CA GLY A 24 7.29 11.02 10.91
C GLY A 24 6.14 11.63 10.07
N LYS A 25 5.55 10.89 9.13
CA LYS A 25 4.35 11.30 8.38
C LYS A 25 3.29 10.20 8.40
N PHE A 26 2.05 10.62 8.18
CA PHE A 26 0.90 9.73 8.11
C PHE A 26 0.15 9.93 6.79
N LEU A 27 -0.26 8.82 6.18
CA LEU A 27 -1.18 8.80 5.07
C LEU A 27 -2.60 8.66 5.63
N LYS A 28 -3.49 9.60 5.32
CA LYS A 28 -4.88 9.53 5.78
C LYS A 28 -5.71 8.74 4.77
N VAL A 29 -6.31 7.65 5.24
CA VAL A 29 -7.38 6.95 4.54
C VAL A 29 -8.68 7.65 4.89
N ALA A 30 -9.38 8.17 3.89
CA ALA A 30 -10.65 8.88 4.03
C ALA A 30 -11.82 7.90 4.20
N ARG A 31 -11.86 6.89 3.33
CA ARG A 31 -12.87 5.83 3.31
C ARG A 31 -12.37 4.64 2.51
N VAL A 32 -13.04 3.50 2.67
CA VAL A 32 -12.83 2.30 1.87
C VAL A 32 -14.19 1.83 1.36
N ASP A 33 -14.31 1.72 0.05
CA ASP A 33 -15.50 1.18 -0.61
C ASP A 33 -15.19 -0.25 -1.11
N ASP A 34 -16.12 -0.92 -1.80
CA ASP A 34 -15.88 -2.28 -2.33
C ASP A 34 -14.88 -2.33 -3.49
N GLU A 35 -14.66 -1.19 -4.15
CA GLU A 35 -13.80 -1.07 -5.33
C GLU A 35 -12.39 -0.53 -5.02
N ALA A 36 -12.24 0.33 -4.01
CA ALA A 36 -11.00 1.07 -3.77
C ALA A 36 -10.88 1.64 -2.35
N ILE A 37 -9.63 1.90 -1.96
CA ILE A 37 -9.28 2.71 -0.79
C ILE A 37 -9.09 4.16 -1.24
N TYR A 38 -9.77 5.10 -0.57
CA TYR A 38 -9.65 6.52 -0.85
C TYR A 38 -8.70 7.14 0.16
N ILE A 39 -7.62 7.73 -0.35
CA ILE A 39 -6.61 8.42 0.45
C ILE A 39 -6.67 9.91 0.19
N GLU A 40 -6.40 10.67 1.23
CA GLU A 40 -6.44 12.12 1.18
C GLU A 40 -5.28 12.75 1.95
N SER A 41 -4.88 13.90 1.47
CA SER A 41 -3.83 14.75 2.01
C SER A 41 -4.35 16.19 1.96
N PRO A 42 -3.84 17.13 2.77
CA PRO A 42 -4.33 18.51 2.78
C PRO A 42 -4.38 19.20 1.40
N ILE A 43 -3.57 18.72 0.45
CA ILE A 43 -3.40 19.33 -0.89
C ILE A 43 -3.81 18.41 -2.04
N TRP A 44 -4.16 17.14 -1.80
CA TRP A 44 -4.54 16.21 -2.87
C TRP A 44 -5.33 15.01 -2.34
N SER A 45 -6.12 14.37 -3.21
CA SER A 45 -6.76 13.08 -2.97
C SER A 45 -6.40 12.08 -4.06
N ALA A 46 -6.43 10.79 -3.72
CA ALA A 46 -6.22 9.71 -4.67
C ALA A 46 -7.05 8.48 -4.27
N LYS A 47 -7.23 7.57 -5.23
CA LYS A 47 -7.85 6.27 -5.00
C LYS A 47 -6.84 5.17 -5.31
N LEU A 48 -6.90 4.10 -4.53
CA LEU A 48 -6.11 2.88 -4.71
C LEU A 48 -7.07 1.74 -5.00
N HIS A 49 -7.09 1.25 -6.23
CA HIS A 49 -8.04 0.23 -6.63
C HIS A 49 -7.73 -1.12 -6.00
N ARG A 50 -8.79 -1.79 -5.53
CA ARG A 50 -8.74 -3.13 -4.98
C ARG A 50 -8.02 -4.12 -5.89
N VAL A 51 -8.36 -4.10 -7.18
CA VAL A 51 -7.77 -5.00 -8.19
C VAL A 51 -6.25 -4.87 -8.25
N ASN A 52 -5.72 -3.64 -8.12
CA ASN A 52 -4.29 -3.39 -8.13
C ASN A 52 -3.63 -3.85 -6.82
N LEU A 53 -4.28 -3.62 -5.68
CA LEU A 53 -3.81 -4.07 -4.36
C LEU A 53 -3.75 -5.60 -4.29
N GLU A 54 -4.81 -6.28 -4.71
CA GLU A 54 -4.88 -7.74 -4.77
C GLU A 54 -3.81 -8.30 -5.70
N LYS A 55 -3.63 -7.70 -6.89
CA LYS A 55 -2.56 -8.11 -7.82
C LYS A 55 -1.16 -7.91 -7.21
N GLY A 56 -0.94 -6.80 -6.49
CA GLY A 56 0.31 -6.56 -5.77
C GLY A 56 0.60 -7.63 -4.73
N VAL A 57 -0.40 -8.01 -3.92
CA VAL A 57 -0.27 -9.09 -2.93
C VAL A 57 0.01 -10.43 -3.59
N VAL A 58 -0.69 -10.77 -4.68
CA VAL A 58 -0.44 -12.01 -5.42
C VAL A 58 1.00 -12.08 -5.91
N LEU A 59 1.54 -11.01 -6.47
CA LEU A 59 2.92 -10.99 -6.96
C LEU A 59 3.96 -11.01 -5.82
N ILE A 60 3.63 -10.48 -4.64
CA ILE A 60 4.45 -10.64 -3.43
C ILE A 60 4.43 -12.11 -2.94
N GLU A 61 3.26 -12.75 -2.93
CA GLU A 61 3.11 -14.15 -2.52
C GLU A 61 3.83 -15.11 -3.49
N ASP A 62 3.78 -14.82 -4.79
CA ASP A 62 4.46 -15.55 -5.86
C ASP A 62 5.99 -15.35 -5.84
N GLY A 63 6.49 -14.32 -5.14
CA GLY A 63 7.91 -13.99 -5.06
C GLY A 63 8.45 -13.22 -6.27
N THR A 64 7.56 -12.75 -7.16
CA THR A 64 7.91 -11.89 -8.30
C THR A 64 8.26 -10.46 -7.84
N ILE A 65 7.56 -9.94 -6.83
CA ILE A 65 7.83 -8.62 -6.23
C ILE A 65 8.42 -8.81 -4.83
N SER A 66 9.44 -8.02 -4.50
CA SER A 66 10.06 -8.05 -3.17
C SER A 66 9.11 -7.56 -2.06
N ARG A 67 9.22 -8.17 -0.88
CA ARG A 67 8.56 -7.69 0.36
C ARG A 67 9.25 -6.48 0.96
N ASP A 68 10.44 -6.14 0.48
CA ASP A 68 11.17 -4.95 0.92
C ASP A 68 10.47 -3.68 0.40
N PRO A 69 10.04 -2.75 1.27
CA PRO A 69 9.33 -1.54 0.85
C PRO A 69 10.12 -0.63 -0.09
N GLY A 70 11.46 -0.66 -0.04
CA GLY A 70 12.33 0.13 -0.90
C GLY A 70 12.34 -0.38 -2.35
N LEU A 71 12.26 -1.71 -2.54
CA LEU A 71 12.22 -2.35 -3.86
C LEU A 71 10.79 -2.48 -4.40
N PHE A 72 9.82 -2.69 -3.50
CA PHE A 72 8.42 -2.89 -3.85
C PHE A 72 7.86 -1.80 -4.76
N VAL A 73 8.23 -0.53 -4.53
CA VAL A 73 7.66 0.61 -5.26
C VAL A 73 7.98 0.52 -6.76
N GLU A 74 9.22 0.20 -7.11
CA GLU A 74 9.66 0.10 -8.50
C GLU A 74 9.02 -1.10 -9.19
N ASP A 75 9.06 -2.26 -8.54
CA ASP A 75 8.46 -3.50 -9.02
C ASP A 75 6.94 -3.36 -9.23
N TYR A 76 6.24 -2.72 -8.29
CA TYR A 76 4.81 -2.50 -8.39
C TYR A 76 4.44 -1.58 -9.56
N MET A 77 5.23 -0.52 -9.81
CA MET A 77 5.02 0.34 -10.97
C MET A 77 5.22 -0.41 -12.29
N LEU A 78 6.15 -1.38 -12.33
CA LEU A 78 6.45 -2.17 -13.50
C LEU A 78 5.41 -3.25 -13.79
N TYR A 79 4.99 -4.00 -12.76
CA TYR A 79 4.16 -5.20 -12.92
C TYR A 79 2.66 -4.99 -12.65
N VAL A 80 2.29 -3.95 -11.90
CA VAL A 80 0.91 -3.70 -11.47
C VAL A 80 0.38 -2.40 -12.07
N ALA A 81 0.77 -1.26 -11.50
CA ALA A 81 0.28 0.06 -11.88
C ALA A 81 1.13 1.17 -11.27
N ASN A 82 1.25 2.29 -11.98
CA ASN A 82 1.80 3.54 -11.43
C ASN A 82 0.74 4.36 -10.68
N GLU A 83 -0.09 3.70 -9.89
CA GLU A 83 -1.12 4.34 -9.07
C GLU A 83 -0.59 4.52 -7.65
N ARG A 84 0.06 5.67 -7.40
CA ARG A 84 0.59 6.05 -6.07
C ARG A 84 1.28 4.88 -5.36
N ALA A 85 2.21 4.20 -6.04
CA ALA A 85 2.87 2.98 -5.57
C ALA A 85 3.49 3.11 -4.17
N THR A 86 3.99 4.30 -3.82
CA THR A 86 4.47 4.62 -2.47
C THR A 86 3.37 4.58 -1.40
N SER A 87 2.16 5.05 -1.73
CA SER A 87 1.00 4.98 -0.82
C SER A 87 0.51 3.54 -0.66
N VAL A 88 0.53 2.76 -1.75
CA VAL A 88 0.25 1.32 -1.70
C VAL A 88 1.24 0.61 -0.77
N ALA A 89 2.53 0.92 -0.87
CA ALA A 89 3.56 0.36 0.01
C ALA A 89 3.28 0.64 1.50
N HIS A 90 2.79 1.84 1.84
CA HIS A 90 2.42 2.16 3.22
C HIS A 90 1.27 1.28 3.73
N ILE A 91 0.23 1.10 2.91
CA ILE A 91 -0.93 0.27 3.28
C ILE A 91 -0.52 -1.20 3.40
N LEU A 92 0.20 -1.74 2.41
CA LEU A 92 0.62 -3.15 2.44
C LEU A 92 1.60 -3.44 3.59
N ARG A 93 2.44 -2.48 3.98
CA ARG A 93 3.26 -2.57 5.19
C ARG A 93 2.40 -2.59 6.46
N ASP A 94 1.39 -1.74 6.55
CA ASP A 94 0.48 -1.69 7.70
C ASP A 94 -0.43 -2.92 7.81
N LEU A 95 -0.70 -3.59 6.68
CA LEU A 95 -1.35 -4.89 6.59
C LEU A 95 -0.36 -6.07 6.73
N GLU A 96 0.92 -5.79 7.01
CA GLU A 96 1.97 -6.78 7.27
C GLU A 96 2.33 -7.69 6.07
N PHE A 97 2.02 -7.26 4.85
CA PHE A 97 2.48 -7.91 3.61
C PHE A 97 3.91 -7.50 3.22
N LEU A 98 4.34 -6.30 3.64
CA LEU A 98 5.69 -5.80 3.43
C LEU A 98 6.45 -5.73 4.76
N ASP A 99 7.77 -5.89 4.67
CA ASP A 99 8.63 -5.87 5.84
C ASP A 99 8.65 -4.49 6.51
N LYS A 100 8.80 -4.47 7.83
CA LYS A 100 8.90 -3.25 8.64
C LYS A 100 10.32 -2.64 8.56
N THR A 101 11.01 -2.78 7.43
CA THR A 101 12.37 -2.27 7.25
C THR A 101 12.38 -0.76 7.48
N GLU A 102 13.17 -0.31 8.46
CA GLU A 102 13.33 1.11 8.81
C GLU A 102 14.30 1.84 7.87
N THR A 103 15.00 1.08 7.03
CA THR A 103 16.08 1.58 6.19
C THR A 103 15.68 1.54 4.73
N PHE A 104 15.39 2.71 4.16
CA PHE A 104 15.45 2.95 2.72
C PHE A 104 16.90 2.73 2.28
N SER A 105 17.28 1.48 2.03
CA SER A 105 18.58 1.14 1.45
C SER A 105 18.53 1.46 -0.04
N ILE A 106 18.80 2.72 -0.41
CA ILE A 106 19.10 3.08 -1.79
C ILE A 106 20.37 2.30 -2.17
N ARG A 107 20.23 1.23 -2.96
CA ARG A 107 21.40 0.61 -3.58
C ARG A 107 21.84 1.52 -4.72
N CYS A 108 22.96 2.21 -4.50
CA CYS A 108 23.72 2.87 -5.54
C CYS A 108 24.29 1.86 -6.55
#